data_AF-A0A496WWF2-F1
#
_entry.id   AF-A0A496WWF2-F1
#
_cell.length_a   1.000
_cell.length_b   1.000
_cell.length_c   1.000
_cell.angle_alpha   90.00
_cell.angle_beta   90.00
_cell.angle_gamma   90.00
#
_symmetry.space_group_name_H-M   'P 1'
#
loop_
_entity.id
_entity.type
_entity.pdbx_description
1 polymer ?
#
loop_
_entity_poly.entity_id
_entity_poly.type
_entity_poly.pdbx_seq_one_letter_code
_entity_poly.pdbx_strand_id
1 'polypeptide(L)'
;AGLSLSTHGYVANLAHSVLLAADKPEESAGQIYNCGDETQYTMSQIIEVVAAKMNHKFELINMPYELALPARAYVTGPSTHHRLMDISKIKSQLDYRDVNPVDEALGLTVDWLLENRPAPGGDLEERLQDPFNYEGEDRIIEAWQQSLEKVAQVPFEIASHRPHPYAHPKKPGERDHRNR
;
A
#
# COMPACT_ATOMS: atom_id res chain seq x y z
N ALA A 1 5.51 -4.11 -5.04
CA ALA A 1 5.28 -2.79 -4.44
C ALA A 1 3.80 -2.50 -4.21
N GLY A 2 2.88 -2.88 -5.11
CA GLY A 2 1.44 -2.58 -4.97
C GLY A 2 0.85 -2.85 -3.57
N LEU A 3 1.11 -4.02 -2.99
CA LEU A 3 0.59 -4.38 -1.66
C LEU A 3 1.39 -3.79 -0.47
N SER A 4 2.45 -3.01 -0.70
CA SER A 4 3.24 -2.47 0.40
C SER A 4 2.49 -1.34 1.11
N LEU A 5 2.51 -1.39 2.44
CA LEU A 5 2.05 -0.32 3.32
C LEU A 5 3.23 0.53 3.78
N SER A 6 3.05 1.84 3.82
CA SER A 6 3.95 2.77 4.50
C SER A 6 3.10 3.78 5.27
N THR A 7 3.56 4.24 6.43
CA THR A 7 2.87 5.33 7.14
C THR A 7 2.97 6.60 6.31
N HIS A 8 1.82 7.04 5.81
CA HIS A 8 1.60 8.35 5.22
C HIS A 8 0.79 9.22 6.17
N GLY A 9 0.83 10.52 5.94
CA GLY A 9 -0.03 11.47 6.64
C GLY A 9 -0.41 12.61 5.70
N TYR A 10 -1.71 12.89 5.60
CA TYR A 10 -2.16 14.09 4.92
C TYR A 10 -1.65 15.33 5.66
N VAL A 11 -1.28 16.38 4.93
CA VAL A 11 -0.61 17.55 5.51
C VAL A 11 -1.43 18.21 6.62
N ALA A 12 -2.76 18.29 6.47
CA ALA A 12 -3.63 18.87 7.50
C ALA A 12 -3.75 17.97 8.74
N ASN A 13 -3.80 16.64 8.54
CA ASN A 13 -3.78 15.66 9.63
C ASN A 13 -2.46 15.74 10.41
N LEU A 14 -1.32 15.82 9.71
CA LEU A 14 -0.01 15.96 10.36
C LEU A 14 0.14 17.31 11.07
N ALA A 15 -0.40 18.40 10.50
CA ALA A 15 -0.43 19.69 11.17
C ALA A 15 -1.26 19.63 12.47
N HIS A 16 -2.40 18.93 12.45
CA HIS A 16 -3.20 18.69 13.66
C HIS A 16 -2.41 17.98 14.75
N SER A 17 -1.60 16.96 14.41
CA SER A 17 -0.69 16.32 15.37
C SER A 17 0.27 17.29 16.04
N VAL A 18 0.84 18.24 15.28
CA VAL A 18 1.77 19.25 15.81
C VAL A 18 1.03 20.24 16.72
N LEU A 19 -0.16 20.69 16.31
CA LEU A 19 -0.97 21.61 17.10
C LEU A 19 -1.37 20.98 18.44
N LEU A 20 -1.79 19.71 18.45
CA LEU A 20 -2.11 18.99 19.68
C LEU A 20 -0.93 18.93 20.65
N ALA A 21 0.29 18.71 20.15
CA ALA A 21 1.48 18.69 20.99
C ALA A 21 1.79 20.08 21.57
N ALA A 22 1.56 21.15 20.80
CA ALA A 22 1.74 22.53 21.26
C ALA A 22 0.67 22.95 22.30
N ASP A 23 -0.57 22.52 22.10
CA ASP A 23 -1.72 22.87 22.95
C ASP A 23 -1.76 22.07 24.27
N LYS A 24 -1.07 20.93 24.34
CA LYS A 24 -1.00 20.05 25.51
C LYS A 24 0.45 19.88 26.01
N PRO A 25 1.10 20.97 26.47
CA PRO A 25 2.52 20.96 26.81
C PRO A 25 2.84 20.13 28.05
N GLU A 26 1.91 19.98 29.00
CA GLU A 26 2.13 19.14 30.19
C GLU A 26 2.25 17.66 29.82
N GLU A 27 1.42 17.19 28.89
CA GLU A 27 1.43 15.81 28.40
C GLU A 27 2.52 15.56 27.35
N SER A 28 2.80 16.53 26.48
CA SER A 28 3.70 16.38 25.34
C SER A 28 5.17 16.64 25.66
N ALA A 29 5.48 17.33 26.77
CA ALA A 29 6.86 17.67 27.13
C ALA A 29 7.75 16.43 27.25
N GLY A 30 8.88 16.45 26.53
CA GLY A 30 9.86 15.36 26.50
C GLY A 30 9.37 14.08 25.81
N GLN A 31 8.20 14.10 25.17
CA GLN A 31 7.66 12.97 24.45
C GLN A 31 8.09 12.98 22.99
N ILE A 32 8.28 11.78 22.44
CA ILE A 32 8.39 11.53 21.00
C ILE A 32 7.10 10.85 20.56
N TYR A 33 6.51 11.35 19.48
CA TYR A 33 5.31 10.81 18.85
C TYR A 33 5.60 10.47 17.39
N ASN A 34 5.10 9.32 16.95
CA ASN A 34 4.95 9.05 15.53
C ASN A 34 3.65 9.69 15.07
N CYS A 35 3.68 10.31 13.89
CA CYS A 35 2.53 10.97 13.28
C CYS A 35 2.23 10.34 11.92
N GLY A 36 0.96 10.15 11.62
CA GLY A 36 0.46 9.58 10.38
C GLY A 36 -1.04 9.40 10.46
N ASP A 37 -1.66 9.15 9.31
CA ASP A 37 -3.10 8.92 9.25
C ASP A 37 -3.48 7.62 9.98
N GLU A 38 -4.68 7.56 10.56
CA GLU A 38 -5.17 6.41 11.31
C GLU A 38 -5.38 5.17 10.43
N THR A 39 -5.72 5.39 9.16
CA THR A 39 -5.85 4.35 8.15
C THR A 39 -4.69 4.44 7.17
N GLN A 40 -4.09 3.30 6.83
CA GLN A 40 -3.02 3.25 5.84
C GLN A 40 -3.46 2.39 4.67
N TYR A 41 -3.38 2.95 3.46
CA TYR A 41 -3.67 2.24 2.22
C TYR A 41 -2.40 1.66 1.62
N THR A 42 -2.55 0.49 1.00
CA THR A 42 -1.52 -0.07 0.14
C THR A 42 -1.32 0.85 -1.07
N MET A 43 -0.15 0.78 -1.71
CA MET A 43 0.10 1.54 -2.94
C MET A 43 -0.96 1.28 -4.02
N SER A 44 -1.43 0.03 -4.17
CA SER A 44 -2.53 -0.29 -5.10
C SER A 44 -3.84 0.39 -4.73
N GLN A 45 -4.19 0.46 -3.45
CA GLN A 45 -5.39 1.16 -2.99
C GLN A 45 -5.28 2.67 -3.19
N ILE A 46 -4.10 3.25 -2.98
CA ILE A 46 -3.85 4.67 -3.29
C ILE A 46 -4.11 4.91 -4.79
N ILE A 47 -3.57 4.06 -5.67
CA ILE A 47 -3.81 4.16 -7.13
C ILE A 47 -5.30 4.04 -7.44
N GLU A 48 -6.02 3.10 -6.82
CA GLU A 48 -7.47 2.94 -7.02
C GLU A 48 -8.26 4.20 -6.61
N VAL A 49 -7.93 4.81 -5.46
CA VAL A 49 -8.58 6.06 -4.99
C VAL A 49 -8.29 7.21 -5.95
N VAL A 50 -7.03 7.37 -6.39
CA VAL A 50 -6.63 8.40 -7.35
C VAL A 50 -7.37 8.21 -8.69
N ALA A 51 -7.40 6.98 -9.21
CA ALA A 51 -8.08 6.65 -10.45
C ALA A 51 -9.57 6.96 -10.38
N ALA A 52 -10.24 6.53 -9.29
CA ALA A 52 -11.65 6.81 -9.07
C ALA A 52 -11.93 8.31 -9.02
N LYS A 53 -11.11 9.09 -8.31
CA LYS A 53 -11.21 10.55 -8.23
C LYS A 53 -11.06 11.22 -9.61
N MET A 54 -10.21 10.66 -10.46
CA MET A 54 -9.98 11.14 -11.84
C MET A 54 -10.97 10.56 -12.86
N ASN A 55 -12.02 9.84 -12.43
CA ASN A 55 -12.97 9.13 -13.30
C ASN A 55 -12.27 8.20 -14.31
N HIS A 56 -11.21 7.54 -13.87
CA HIS A 56 -10.41 6.62 -14.66
C HIS A 56 -10.36 5.24 -14.00
N LYS A 57 -10.03 4.22 -14.80
CA LYS A 57 -9.78 2.86 -14.32
C LYS A 57 -8.48 2.37 -14.93
N PHE A 58 -7.45 2.25 -14.09
CA PHE A 58 -6.18 1.66 -14.50
C PHE A 58 -6.26 0.13 -14.52
N GLU A 59 -5.51 -0.48 -15.43
CA GLU A 59 -5.15 -1.88 -15.33
C GLU A 59 -3.93 -2.00 -14.40
N LEU A 60 -4.06 -2.79 -13.33
CA LEU A 60 -2.96 -3.05 -12.41
C LEU A 60 -2.23 -4.35 -12.80
N ILE A 61 -1.01 -4.21 -13.31
CA ILE A 61 -0.16 -5.35 -13.65
C ILE A 61 0.63 -5.83 -12.44
N ASN A 62 0.36 -7.06 -12.01
CA ASN A 62 1.06 -7.70 -10.91
C ASN A 62 2.29 -8.47 -11.41
N MET A 63 3.48 -8.10 -10.92
CA MET A 63 4.74 -8.80 -11.19
C MET A 63 5.69 -8.71 -9.98
N PRO A 64 6.68 -9.63 -9.87
CA PRO A 64 7.73 -9.55 -8.85
C PRO A 64 8.43 -8.18 -8.84
N TYR A 65 8.86 -7.72 -7.66
CA TYR A 65 9.45 -6.39 -7.50
C TYR A 65 10.74 -6.22 -8.30
N GLU A 66 11.48 -7.31 -8.49
CA GLU A 66 12.70 -7.38 -9.27
C GLU A 66 12.46 -7.02 -10.74
N LEU A 67 11.25 -7.29 -11.25
CA LEU A 67 10.82 -7.01 -12.63
C LEU A 67 10.04 -5.70 -12.75
N ALA A 68 9.39 -5.24 -11.68
CA ALA A 68 8.59 -4.02 -11.64
C ALA A 68 9.45 -2.74 -11.59
N LEU A 69 10.32 -2.54 -12.59
CA LEU A 69 11.22 -1.39 -12.67
C LEU A 69 10.49 -0.03 -12.60
N PRO A 70 9.35 0.18 -13.28
CA PRO A 70 8.63 1.45 -13.21
C PRO A 70 8.13 1.80 -11.80
N ALA A 71 7.86 0.79 -10.97
CA ALA A 71 7.37 1.01 -9.62
C ALA A 71 8.45 1.57 -8.66
N ARG A 72 9.73 1.56 -9.02
CA ARG A 72 10.84 1.92 -8.12
C ARG A 72 10.80 3.38 -7.65
N ALA A 73 10.39 4.30 -8.51
CA ALA A 73 10.20 5.71 -8.17
C ALA A 73 9.20 5.91 -7.00
N TYR A 74 8.25 4.98 -6.87
CA TYR A 74 7.16 5.03 -5.90
C TYR A 74 7.42 4.20 -4.64
N VAL A 75 8.57 3.50 -4.55
CA VAL A 75 8.96 2.76 -3.34
C VAL A 75 9.95 3.58 -2.53
N THR A 76 9.50 4.07 -1.39
CA THR A 76 10.27 4.93 -0.47
C THR A 76 11.39 4.21 0.32
N GLY A 77 11.96 3.13 -0.22
CA GLY A 77 12.99 2.35 0.46
C GLY A 77 13.55 1.21 -0.39
N PRO A 78 14.56 0.48 0.10
CA PRO A 78 15.27 -0.55 -0.67
C PRO A 78 14.45 -1.82 -0.93
N SER A 79 13.27 -1.93 -0.32
CA SER A 79 12.41 -3.13 -0.39
C SER A 79 10.93 -2.79 -0.25
N THR A 80 10.10 -3.79 -0.55
CA THR A 80 8.64 -3.72 -0.51
C THR A 80 8.03 -4.12 0.84
N HIS A 81 8.87 -4.30 1.87
CA HIS A 81 8.40 -4.55 3.23
C HIS A 81 7.52 -3.40 3.74
N HIS A 82 6.51 -3.76 4.53
CA HIS A 82 5.65 -2.78 5.18
C HIS A 82 6.46 -1.92 6.17
N ARG A 83 6.26 -0.61 6.12
CA ARG A 83 6.90 0.37 7.01
C ARG A 83 5.84 1.16 7.73
N LEU A 84 5.27 0.56 8.78
CA LEU A 84 4.21 1.15 9.58
C LEU A 84 4.77 1.63 10.92
N MET A 85 4.36 2.82 11.33
CA MET A 85 4.67 3.42 12.61
C MET A 85 3.49 3.25 13.55
N ASP A 86 3.75 2.89 14.81
CA ASP A 86 2.71 2.88 15.84
C ASP A 86 2.39 4.31 16.28
N ILE A 87 1.15 4.74 16.01
CA ILE A 87 0.61 6.06 16.39
C ILE A 87 -0.27 6.00 17.65
N SER A 88 -0.35 4.86 18.33
CA SER A 88 -1.22 4.68 19.52
C SER A 88 -0.90 5.66 20.64
N LYS A 89 0.36 6.11 20.73
CA LYS A 89 0.80 7.05 21.76
C LYS A 89 0.18 8.44 21.58
N ILE A 90 0.19 9.00 20.36
CA ILE A 90 -0.41 10.32 20.11
C ILE A 90 -1.94 10.26 20.24
N LYS A 91 -2.53 9.14 19.82
CA LYS A 91 -3.97 8.87 19.96
C LYS A 91 -4.44 8.79 21.41
N SER A 92 -3.62 8.23 22.30
CA SER A 92 -4.00 8.02 23.70
C SER A 92 -3.63 9.19 24.61
N GLN A 93 -2.47 9.82 24.40
CA GLN A 93 -2.02 10.93 25.25
C GLN A 93 -2.56 12.28 24.79
N LEU A 94 -2.59 12.52 23.47
CA LEU A 94 -2.98 13.81 22.91
C LEU A 94 -4.37 13.80 22.29
N ASP A 95 -5.07 12.65 22.32
CA ASP A 95 -6.40 12.44 21.73
C ASP A 95 -6.44 12.71 20.22
N TYR A 96 -5.32 12.44 19.53
CA TYR A 96 -5.25 12.61 18.09
C TYR A 96 -6.26 11.72 17.34
N ARG A 97 -6.97 12.32 16.40
CA ARG A 97 -7.75 11.67 15.35
C ARG A 97 -7.52 12.43 14.04
N ASP A 98 -7.68 11.73 12.92
CA ASP A 98 -7.60 12.37 11.62
C ASP A 98 -8.68 13.46 11.49
N VAL A 99 -8.30 14.66 11.08
CA VAL A 99 -9.27 15.74 10.81
C VAL A 99 -9.92 15.58 9.44
N ASN A 100 -9.23 14.90 8.53
CA ASN A 100 -9.73 14.47 7.24
C ASN A 100 -9.55 12.94 7.09
N PRO A 101 -10.63 12.19 6.81
CA PRO A 101 -10.53 10.80 6.39
C PRO A 101 -9.56 10.63 5.21
N VAL A 102 -8.87 9.49 5.16
CA VAL A 102 -7.75 9.27 4.22
C VAL A 102 -8.19 9.27 2.76
N ASP A 103 -9.35 8.71 2.46
CA ASP A 103 -9.95 8.73 1.13
C ASP A 103 -10.30 10.16 0.67
N GLU A 104 -10.87 10.97 1.56
CA GLU A 104 -11.11 12.40 1.29
C GLU A 104 -9.80 13.18 1.11
N ALA A 105 -8.81 12.94 1.97
CA ALA A 105 -7.51 13.59 1.93
C ALA A 105 -6.72 13.29 0.64
N LEU A 106 -6.76 12.05 0.16
CA LEU A 106 -6.22 11.68 -1.15
C LEU A 106 -6.95 12.42 -2.27
N GLY A 107 -8.29 12.50 -2.20
CA GLY A 107 -9.10 13.26 -3.15
C GLY A 107 -8.72 14.75 -3.19
N LEU A 108 -8.55 15.39 -2.04
CA LEU A 108 -8.10 16.78 -1.92
C LEU A 108 -6.69 16.99 -2.52
N THR A 109 -5.80 16.02 -2.31
CA THR A 109 -4.44 16.05 -2.87
C THR A 109 -4.46 15.98 -4.40
N VAL A 110 -5.32 15.11 -4.97
CA VAL A 110 -5.52 15.01 -6.42
C VAL A 110 -6.06 16.31 -7.00
N ASP A 111 -7.09 16.90 -6.37
CA ASP A 111 -7.67 18.17 -6.83
C ASP A 111 -6.62 19.28 -6.86
N TRP A 112 -5.84 19.40 -5.78
CA TRP A 112 -4.76 20.38 -5.71
C TRP A 112 -3.71 20.19 -6.81
N LEU A 113 -3.29 18.94 -7.08
CA LEU A 113 -2.32 18.64 -8.14
C LEU A 113 -2.88 18.91 -9.54
N LEU A 114 -4.18 18.72 -9.77
CA LEU A 114 -4.82 19.04 -11.05
C LEU A 114 -4.85 20.55 -11.31
N GLU A 115 -5.04 21.35 -10.26
CA GLU A 115 -5.02 22.82 -10.31
C GLU A 115 -3.59 23.40 -10.33
N ASN A 116 -2.62 22.69 -9.74
CA ASN A 116 -1.24 23.15 -9.55
C ASN A 116 -0.25 22.18 -10.20
N ARG A 117 -0.52 21.79 -11.46
CA ARG A 117 0.28 20.78 -12.16
C ARG A 117 1.76 21.19 -12.23
N PRO A 118 2.69 20.30 -11.85
CA PRO A 118 4.11 20.50 -12.11
C PRO A 118 4.39 20.74 -13.59
N ALA A 119 5.42 21.53 -13.88
CA ALA A 119 5.90 21.70 -15.24
C ALA A 119 6.52 20.37 -15.71
N PRO A 120 6.16 19.86 -16.90
CA PRO A 120 6.80 18.69 -17.48
C PRO A 120 8.31 18.90 -17.60
N GLY A 121 9.10 17.92 -17.16
CA GLY A 121 10.56 17.96 -17.10
C GLY A 121 11.12 18.93 -16.05
N GLY A 122 10.30 19.49 -15.17
CA GLY A 122 10.75 20.38 -14.09
C GLY A 122 11.30 19.63 -12.88
N ASP A 123 11.80 20.39 -11.90
CA ASP A 123 12.46 19.89 -10.70
C ASP A 123 11.66 18.81 -9.93
N LEU A 124 10.33 18.91 -9.93
CA LEU A 124 9.47 17.92 -9.25
C LEU A 124 9.50 16.57 -9.95
N GLU A 125 9.44 16.53 -11.28
CA GLU A 125 9.53 15.29 -12.06
C GLU A 125 10.95 14.71 -12.00
N GLU A 126 11.99 15.55 -12.04
CA GLU A 126 13.37 15.10 -11.87
C GLU A 126 13.59 14.42 -10.52
N ARG A 127 13.02 14.99 -9.44
CA ARG A 127 13.08 14.41 -8.09
C ARG A 127 12.25 13.15 -7.92
N LEU A 128 11.18 12.97 -8.70
CA LEU A 128 10.40 11.74 -8.72
C LEU A 128 11.21 10.56 -9.28
N GLN A 129 12.20 10.86 -10.14
CA GLN A 129 13.05 9.85 -10.80
C GLN A 129 12.26 8.83 -11.64
N ASP A 130 11.06 9.21 -12.09
CA ASP A 130 10.27 8.46 -13.05
C ASP A 130 10.52 9.02 -14.46
N PRO A 131 11.05 8.23 -15.40
CA PRO A 131 11.26 8.69 -16.78
C PRO A 131 9.98 8.75 -17.62
N PHE A 132 8.82 8.32 -17.11
CA PHE A 132 7.55 8.23 -17.84
C PHE A 132 7.66 7.47 -19.18
N ASN A 133 8.49 6.41 -19.20
CA ASN A 133 8.77 5.64 -20.41
C ASN A 133 7.70 4.56 -20.65
N TYR A 134 6.50 4.98 -21.07
CA TYR A 134 5.35 4.09 -21.28
C TYR A 134 5.64 2.97 -22.29
N GLU A 135 6.38 3.24 -23.39
CA GLU A 135 6.80 2.17 -24.33
C GLU A 135 7.75 1.15 -23.67
N GLY A 136 8.54 1.58 -22.69
CA GLY A 136 9.34 0.70 -21.84
C GLY A 136 8.48 -0.15 -20.91
N GLU A 137 7.44 0.43 -20.32
CA GLU A 137 6.47 -0.28 -19.49
C GLU A 137 5.76 -1.38 -20.30
N ASP A 138 5.26 -1.05 -21.50
CA ASP A 138 4.59 -2.01 -22.39
C ASP A 138 5.49 -3.20 -22.73
N ARG A 139 6.77 -2.96 -23.05
CA ARG A 139 7.75 -4.03 -23.31
C ARG A 139 7.98 -4.92 -22.09
N ILE A 140 8.00 -4.37 -20.88
CA ILE A 140 8.14 -5.15 -19.64
C ILE A 140 6.89 -6.00 -19.41
N ILE A 141 5.69 -5.42 -19.60
CA ILE A 141 4.41 -6.11 -19.45
C ILE A 141 4.32 -7.28 -20.42
N GLU A 142 4.61 -7.05 -21.70
CA GLU A 142 4.61 -8.10 -22.72
C GLU A 142 5.56 -9.25 -22.35
N ALA A 143 6.81 -8.92 -21.99
CA ALA A 143 7.80 -9.93 -21.60
C ALA A 143 7.37 -10.73 -20.36
N TRP A 144 6.73 -10.08 -19.39
CA TRP A 144 6.18 -10.73 -18.20
C TRP A 144 5.05 -11.69 -18.55
N GLN A 145 4.10 -11.27 -19.38
CA GLN A 145 2.98 -12.11 -19.82
C GLN A 145 3.46 -13.35 -20.57
N GLN A 146 4.40 -13.19 -21.52
CA GLN A 146 5.02 -14.32 -22.20
C GLN A 146 5.76 -15.27 -21.25
N SER A 147 6.35 -14.75 -20.17
CA SER A 147 7.02 -15.56 -19.15
C SER A 147 6.02 -16.38 -18.34
N LEU A 148 4.86 -15.80 -18.00
CA LEU A 148 3.78 -16.52 -17.32
C LEU A 148 3.26 -17.69 -18.16
N GLU A 149 3.09 -17.49 -19.47
CA GLU A 149 2.67 -18.56 -20.38
C GLU A 149 3.69 -19.71 -20.41
N LYS A 150 4.98 -19.40 -20.47
CA LYS A 150 6.06 -20.40 -20.45
C LYS A 150 6.08 -21.16 -19.12
N VAL A 151 5.95 -20.46 -18.00
CA VAL A 151 5.93 -21.08 -16.66
C VAL A 151 4.69 -21.97 -16.48
N ALA A 152 3.53 -21.55 -16.98
CA ALA A 152 2.30 -22.33 -16.91
C ALA A 152 2.37 -23.68 -17.66
N GLN A 153 3.28 -23.80 -18.65
CA GLN A 153 3.51 -25.04 -19.39
C GLN A 153 4.48 -26.00 -18.69
N VAL A 154 5.17 -25.56 -17.62
CA VAL A 154 6.10 -26.41 -16.87
C VAL A 154 5.29 -27.47 -16.11
N PRO A 155 5.51 -28.78 -16.36
CA PRO A 155 4.79 -29.82 -15.65
C PRO A 155 5.10 -29.77 -14.15
N PHE A 156 4.06 -29.70 -13.33
CA PHE A 156 4.18 -29.77 -11.88
C PHE A 156 3.09 -30.71 -11.33
N GLU A 157 3.50 -31.78 -10.65
CA GLU A 157 2.56 -32.74 -10.07
C GLU A 157 1.80 -32.10 -8.91
N ILE A 158 0.49 -31.94 -9.07
CA ILE A 158 -0.39 -31.43 -8.02
C ILE A 158 -1.13 -32.61 -7.40
N ALA A 159 -0.89 -32.85 -6.10
CA ALA A 159 -1.66 -33.82 -5.34
C ALA A 159 -3.14 -33.37 -5.29
N SER A 160 -3.98 -34.04 -6.06
CA SER A 160 -5.42 -33.73 -6.18
C SER A 160 -6.22 -34.15 -4.95
N HIS A 161 -5.70 -35.11 -4.16
CA HIS A 161 -6.31 -35.52 -2.92
C HIS A 161 -5.80 -34.65 -1.76
N ARG A 162 -6.57 -33.63 -1.38
CA ARG A 162 -6.38 -32.87 -0.14
C ARG A 162 -7.34 -33.41 0.93
N PRO A 163 -6.96 -34.41 1.74
CA PRO A 163 -7.82 -34.90 2.81
C PRO A 163 -8.09 -33.79 3.84
N HIS A 164 -9.34 -33.71 4.32
CA HIS A 164 -9.74 -32.75 5.34
C HIS A 164 -8.86 -32.92 6.60
N PRO A 165 -8.31 -31.82 7.18
CA PRO A 165 -7.29 -31.92 8.23
C PRO A 165 -7.83 -32.42 9.58
N TYR A 166 -9.12 -32.22 9.84
CA TYR A 166 -9.78 -32.64 11.08
C TYR A 166 -10.71 -33.82 10.84
N ALA A 167 -10.74 -34.70 11.84
CA ALA A 167 -11.76 -35.70 12.03
C ALA A 167 -13.15 -35.02 12.13
N HIS A 168 -14.13 -35.56 11.42
CA HIS A 168 -15.54 -35.21 11.58
C HIS A 168 -16.30 -36.42 12.16
N PRO A 169 -16.08 -36.77 13.44
CA PRO A 169 -16.80 -37.87 14.06
C PRO A 169 -18.28 -37.49 14.19
N LYS A 170 -19.16 -38.31 13.65
CA LYS A 170 -20.62 -38.13 13.76
C LYS A 170 -21.14 -38.68 15.09
N LYS A 171 -20.34 -39.49 15.78
CA LYS A 171 -20.61 -40.05 17.09
C LYS A 171 -19.43 -39.82 18.06
N PRO A 172 -19.69 -39.57 19.36
CA PRO A 172 -18.63 -39.53 20.36
C PRO A 172 -17.78 -40.80 20.34
N GLY A 173 -16.45 -40.66 20.23
CA GLY A 173 -15.49 -41.77 20.19
C GLY A 173 -15.28 -42.43 18.82
N GLU A 174 -15.94 -41.94 17.75
CA GLU A 174 -15.70 -42.38 16.38
C GLU A 174 -14.32 -41.89 15.91
N ARG A 175 -13.51 -42.82 15.38
CA ARG A 175 -12.18 -42.49 14.86
C ARG A 175 -12.24 -42.13 13.38
N ASP A 176 -11.41 -41.20 12.94
CA ASP A 176 -11.38 -40.79 11.53
C ASP A 176 -10.66 -41.78 10.59
N HIS A 177 -10.57 -41.43 9.31
CA HIS A 177 -9.81 -42.15 8.28
C HIS A 177 -8.30 -42.26 8.57
N ARG A 178 -7.80 -41.59 9.62
CA ARG A 178 -6.42 -41.62 10.12
C ARG A 178 -6.34 -42.28 11.51
N ASN A 179 -7.43 -42.90 11.97
CA ASN A 179 -7.56 -43.61 13.24
C ASN A 179 -7.28 -42.72 14.48
N ARG A 180 -7.54 -41.40 14.36
CA ARG A 180 -7.49 -40.42 15.45
C ARG A 180 -8.82 -40.32 16.18
#